data_AF-A0A6M4WEM3-F1
#
_entry.id   AF-A0A6M4WEM3-F1
#
_cell.length_a   1.000
_cell.length_b   1.000
_cell.length_c   1.000
_cell.angle_alpha   90.00
_cell.angle_beta   90.00
_cell.angle_gamma   90.00
#
_symmetry.space_group_name_H-M   'P 1'
#
loop_
_entity.id
_entity.type
_entity.pdbx_description
1 polymer ?
#
loop_
_entity_poly.entity_id
_entity_poly.type
_entity_poly.pdbx_seq_one_letter_code
_entity_poly.pdbx_strand_id
1 'polypeptide(L)'
;MTLMNVLVDFARTGRIGPLHCGMPLAEAEDLLGPGRPHPAIRMRPDIDGYPYAWNGLELVVTRRLVSGISIRLRPGSTTKLPPLVLPDSESYPSTVLREDLISGLDAADCRHDVNDRLTFGEQSSILAQPANVCAVFFPPGRDDHVPHRERLYLGVIHKHTA
;
A
#
# COMPACT_ATOMS: atom_id res chain seq x y z
N MET A 1 10.43 -13.35 -4.74
CA MET A 1 10.19 -11.89 -4.71
C MET A 1 10.05 -11.46 -3.25
N THR A 2 10.61 -10.34 -2.82
CA THR A 2 10.50 -9.86 -1.42
C THR A 2 9.41 -8.78 -1.31
N LEU A 3 8.90 -8.54 -0.09
CA LEU A 3 7.99 -7.41 0.16
C LEU A 3 8.61 -6.09 -0.30
N MET A 4 9.89 -5.84 0.03
CA MET A 4 10.58 -4.62 -0.39
C MET A 4 10.58 -4.44 -1.92
N ASN A 5 10.83 -5.51 -2.69
CA ASN A 5 10.79 -5.44 -4.14
C ASN A 5 9.39 -5.08 -4.67
N VAL A 6 8.32 -5.59 -4.03
CA VAL A 6 6.94 -5.20 -4.38
C VAL A 6 6.70 -3.73 -4.10
N LEU A 7 7.11 -3.24 -2.93
CA LEU A 7 6.89 -1.84 -2.53
C LEU A 7 7.61 -0.87 -3.46
N VAL A 8 8.87 -1.17 -3.80
CA VAL A 8 9.68 -0.34 -4.72
C VAL A 8 9.14 -0.41 -6.15
N ASP A 9 8.76 -1.59 -6.64
CA ASP A 9 8.17 -1.70 -7.98
C ASP A 9 6.81 -1.00 -8.07
N PHE A 10 5.99 -1.09 -7.02
CA PHE A 10 4.75 -0.34 -6.92
C PHE A 10 5.00 1.17 -6.89
N ALA A 11 5.99 1.63 -6.12
CA ALA A 11 6.35 3.04 -6.07
C ALA A 11 6.79 3.60 -7.43
N ARG A 12 7.52 2.78 -8.21
CA ARG A 12 8.02 3.15 -9.53
C ARG A 12 6.94 3.12 -10.61
N THR A 13 6.08 2.11 -10.61
CA THR A 13 5.15 1.83 -11.71
C THR A 13 3.72 2.27 -11.42
N GLY A 14 3.34 2.37 -10.15
CA GLY A 14 1.96 2.55 -9.72
C GLY A 14 1.09 1.33 -9.94
N ARG A 15 1.70 0.17 -10.22
CA ARG A 15 1.03 -1.10 -10.50
C ARG A 15 1.50 -2.17 -9.53
N ILE A 16 0.66 -3.16 -9.27
CA ILE A 16 1.04 -4.37 -8.55
C ILE A 16 0.72 -5.55 -9.46
N GLY A 17 1.75 -6.04 -10.15
CA GLY A 17 1.55 -6.97 -11.27
C GLY A 17 0.55 -6.38 -12.29
N PRO A 18 -0.56 -7.06 -12.61
CA PRO A 18 -1.57 -6.54 -13.53
C PRO A 18 -2.46 -5.44 -12.92
N LEU A 19 -2.49 -5.30 -11.59
CA LEU A 19 -3.38 -4.35 -10.92
C LEU A 19 -2.95 -2.92 -11.16
N HIS A 20 -3.89 -2.07 -11.55
CA HIS A 20 -3.64 -0.67 -11.83
C HIS A 20 -4.90 0.18 -11.65
N CYS A 21 -4.72 1.46 -11.30
CA CYS A 21 -5.82 2.41 -11.33
C CYS A 21 -6.42 2.51 -12.73
N GLY A 22 -7.74 2.61 -12.82
CA GLY A 22 -8.52 2.64 -14.05
C GLY A 22 -9.05 1.28 -14.50
N MET A 23 -8.56 0.16 -13.95
CA MET A 23 -9.11 -1.15 -14.27
C MET A 23 -10.51 -1.36 -13.66
N PRO A 24 -11.41 -2.12 -14.29
CA PRO A 24 -12.68 -2.52 -13.68
C PRO A 24 -12.48 -3.35 -12.42
N LEU A 25 -13.34 -3.15 -11.41
CA LEU A 25 -13.35 -3.99 -10.20
C LEU A 25 -13.53 -5.48 -10.54
N ALA A 26 -14.39 -5.78 -11.51
CA ALA A 26 -14.64 -7.17 -11.94
C ALA A 26 -13.34 -7.85 -12.45
N GLU A 27 -12.54 -7.16 -13.26
CA GLU A 27 -11.25 -7.68 -13.71
C GLU A 27 -10.26 -7.88 -12.56
N ALA A 28 -10.29 -6.99 -11.56
CA ALA A 28 -9.46 -7.16 -10.36
C ALA A 28 -9.90 -8.37 -9.52
N GLU A 29 -11.21 -8.60 -9.41
CA GLU A 29 -11.79 -9.78 -8.74
C GLU A 29 -11.51 -11.09 -9.50
N ASP A 30 -11.47 -11.07 -10.83
CA ASP A 30 -11.07 -12.24 -11.64
C ASP A 30 -9.62 -12.65 -11.35
N LEU A 31 -8.75 -11.66 -11.07
CA LEU A 31 -7.33 -11.89 -10.78
C LEU A 31 -7.07 -12.25 -9.30
N LEU A 32 -7.85 -11.69 -8.37
CA LEU A 32 -7.59 -11.78 -6.93
C LEU A 32 -8.56 -12.72 -6.19
N GLY A 33 -9.64 -13.15 -6.85
CA GLY A 33 -10.84 -13.65 -6.19
C GLY A 33 -11.69 -12.52 -5.60
N PRO A 34 -12.85 -12.85 -4.99
CA PRO A 34 -13.77 -11.84 -4.48
C PRO A 34 -13.16 -11.02 -3.34
N GLY A 35 -13.28 -9.70 -3.42
CA GLY A 35 -12.83 -8.81 -2.36
C GLY A 35 -13.78 -8.79 -1.17
N ARG A 36 -13.29 -8.36 0.00
CA ARG A 36 -14.16 -8.04 1.14
C ARG A 36 -14.57 -6.57 1.06
N PRO A 37 -15.82 -6.23 0.66
CA PRO A 37 -16.24 -4.84 0.60
C PRO A 37 -16.30 -4.23 2.00
N HIS A 38 -15.87 -2.98 2.12
CA HIS A 38 -16.07 -2.17 3.32
C HIS A 38 -17.56 -2.15 3.73
N PRO A 39 -17.90 -2.14 5.03
CA PRO A 39 -19.30 -2.17 5.50
C PRO A 39 -20.20 -1.11 4.86
N ALA A 40 -19.68 0.08 4.58
CA ALA A 40 -20.42 1.15 3.90
C ALA A 40 -20.96 0.72 2.52
N ILE A 41 -20.18 -0.06 1.75
CA ILE A 41 -20.59 -0.58 0.44
C ILE A 41 -21.71 -1.61 0.61
N ARG A 42 -21.66 -2.44 1.66
CA ARG A 42 -22.73 -3.41 1.94
C ARG A 42 -24.05 -2.73 2.29
N MET A 43 -23.99 -1.57 2.95
CA MET A 43 -25.16 -0.77 3.32
C MET A 43 -25.69 0.07 2.14
N ARG A 44 -24.81 0.50 1.24
CA ARG A 44 -25.14 1.30 0.05
C ARG A 44 -24.30 0.82 -1.13
N PRO A 45 -24.79 -0.13 -1.94
CA PRO A 45 -24.01 -0.77 -3.01
C PRO A 45 -23.50 0.16 -4.11
N ASP A 46 -24.08 1.36 -4.25
CA ASP A 46 -23.71 2.40 -5.20
C ASP A 46 -22.74 3.45 -4.65
N ILE A 47 -22.27 3.29 -3.40
CA ILE A 47 -21.35 4.24 -2.79
C ILE A 47 -19.93 4.11 -3.37
N ASP A 48 -19.36 5.26 -3.74
CA ASP A 48 -17.98 5.35 -4.22
C ASP A 48 -16.99 5.71 -3.09
N GLY A 49 -15.72 5.41 -3.32
CA GLY A 49 -14.61 5.88 -2.48
C GLY A 49 -14.29 5.01 -1.26
N TYR A 50 -15.00 3.89 -1.09
CA TYR A 50 -14.68 2.90 -0.06
C TYR A 50 -13.92 1.70 -0.66
N PRO A 51 -13.04 1.05 0.12
CA PRO A 51 -12.20 -0.02 -0.39
C PRO A 51 -12.88 -1.39 -0.39
N TYR A 52 -12.42 -2.24 -1.30
CA TYR A 52 -12.48 -3.70 -1.23
C TYR A 52 -11.13 -4.22 -0.72
N ALA A 53 -11.15 -5.16 0.22
CA ALA A 53 -9.95 -5.64 0.90
C ALA A 53 -9.63 -7.11 0.59
N TRP A 54 -8.36 -7.38 0.29
CA TRP A 54 -7.72 -8.69 0.18
C TRP A 54 -6.54 -8.76 1.17
N ASN A 55 -6.88 -8.86 2.45
CA ASN A 55 -5.94 -8.81 3.56
C ASN A 55 -5.19 -7.47 3.61
N GLY A 56 -3.86 -7.45 3.43
CA GLY A 56 -3.05 -6.23 3.43
C GLY A 56 -3.21 -5.38 2.17
N LEU A 57 -3.82 -5.90 1.10
CA LEU A 57 -4.11 -5.15 -0.13
C LEU A 57 -5.53 -4.58 -0.09
N GLU A 58 -5.69 -3.31 -0.43
CA GLU A 58 -6.99 -2.67 -0.60
C GLU A 58 -7.07 -1.94 -1.95
N LEU A 59 -8.24 -2.06 -2.61
CA LEU A 59 -8.57 -1.33 -3.82
C LEU A 59 -9.75 -0.39 -3.53
N VAL A 60 -9.56 0.91 -3.72
CA VAL A 60 -10.65 1.89 -3.67
C VAL A 60 -11.33 1.91 -5.03
N VAL A 61 -12.66 1.89 -5.03
CA VAL A 61 -13.47 1.83 -6.25
C VAL A 61 -14.33 3.07 -6.37
N THR A 62 -14.37 3.64 -7.56
CA THR A 62 -15.22 4.77 -7.93
C THR A 62 -15.84 4.46 -9.30
N ARG A 63 -17.17 4.52 -9.42
CA ARG A 63 -17.90 4.17 -10.65
C ARG A 63 -17.49 2.82 -11.24
N ARG A 64 -17.31 1.82 -10.37
CA ARG A 64 -16.87 0.44 -10.70
C ARG A 64 -15.44 0.31 -11.26
N LEU A 65 -14.65 1.39 -11.25
CA LEU A 65 -13.24 1.37 -11.62
C LEU A 65 -12.36 1.54 -10.39
N VAL A 66 -11.19 0.90 -10.39
CA VAL A 66 -10.19 1.05 -9.34
C VAL A 66 -9.64 2.49 -9.39
N SER A 67 -9.99 3.30 -8.41
CA SER A 67 -9.50 4.68 -8.24
C SER A 67 -8.34 4.78 -7.25
N GLY A 68 -8.06 3.71 -6.50
CA GLY A 68 -6.87 3.64 -5.66
C GLY A 68 -6.41 2.23 -5.34
N ILE A 69 -5.11 2.09 -5.09
CA ILE A 69 -4.46 0.83 -4.68
C ILE A 69 -3.63 1.14 -3.45
N SER A 70 -3.72 0.31 -2.42
CA SER A 70 -2.90 0.48 -1.22
C SER A 70 -2.47 -0.85 -0.62
N ILE A 71 -1.25 -0.85 -0.05
CA ILE A 71 -0.75 -1.92 0.82
C ILE A 71 -0.65 -1.36 2.22
N ARG A 72 -1.38 -1.97 3.17
CA ARG A 72 -1.30 -1.67 4.60
C ARG A 72 -0.32 -2.61 5.27
N LEU A 73 0.58 -2.02 6.06
CA LEU A 73 1.58 -2.72 6.85
C LEU A 73 1.41 -2.33 8.32
N ARG A 74 1.72 -3.28 9.20
CA ARG A 74 1.80 -3.03 10.64
C ARG A 74 3.21 -3.33 11.13
N PRO A 75 3.93 -2.34 11.69
CA PRO A 75 5.26 -2.57 12.23
C PRO A 75 5.23 -3.64 13.34
N GLY A 76 6.23 -4.50 13.38
CA GLY A 76 6.35 -5.58 14.39
C GLY A 76 5.36 -6.74 14.20
N SER A 77 4.69 -6.81 13.05
CA SER A 77 3.73 -7.86 12.72
C SER A 77 4.06 -8.55 11.40
N THR A 78 3.13 -9.38 10.93
CA THR A 78 3.16 -9.94 9.58
C THR A 78 1.92 -9.49 8.80
N THR A 79 2.09 -9.31 7.50
CA THR A 79 0.98 -9.02 6.57
C THR A 79 0.76 -10.22 5.66
N LYS A 80 -0.50 -10.43 5.25
CA LYS A 80 -0.85 -11.37 4.18
C LYS A 80 -1.20 -10.57 2.95
N LEU A 81 -0.61 -10.92 1.81
CA LEU A 81 -0.93 -10.35 0.52
C LEU A 81 -1.45 -11.46 -0.40
N PRO A 82 -2.26 -11.13 -1.41
CA PRO A 82 -2.71 -12.11 -2.40
C PRO A 82 -1.51 -12.77 -3.09
N PRO A 83 -1.59 -14.05 -3.47
CA PRO A 83 -0.51 -14.75 -4.18
C PRO A 83 -0.05 -14.04 -5.46
N LEU A 84 -0.96 -13.31 -6.12
CA LEU A 84 -0.65 -12.46 -7.28
C LEU A 84 0.37 -11.36 -6.97
N VAL A 85 0.34 -10.82 -5.75
CA VAL A 85 1.21 -9.74 -5.30
C VAL A 85 2.53 -10.29 -4.80
N LEU A 86 2.48 -11.37 -4.02
CA LEU A 86 3.65 -12.01 -3.47
C LEU A 86 3.40 -13.52 -3.36
N PRO A 87 4.01 -14.34 -4.23
CA PRO A 87 3.79 -15.78 -4.24
C PRO A 87 4.51 -16.46 -3.08
N ASP A 88 3.97 -17.60 -2.64
CA ASP A 88 4.62 -18.60 -1.78
C ASP A 88 4.89 -18.22 -0.32
N SER A 89 4.10 -17.34 0.31
CA SER A 89 4.10 -17.26 1.78
C SER A 89 2.72 -17.07 2.38
N GLU A 90 2.49 -17.74 3.50
CA GLU A 90 1.30 -17.54 4.32
C GLU A 90 1.27 -16.15 4.97
N SER A 91 2.43 -15.52 5.21
CA SER A 91 2.59 -14.15 5.69
C SER A 91 4.03 -13.62 5.54
N TYR A 92 4.22 -12.30 5.56
CA TYR A 92 5.54 -11.66 5.45
C TYR A 92 5.76 -10.65 6.57
N PRO A 93 7.00 -10.47 7.07
CA PRO A 93 7.31 -9.41 8.00
C PRO A 93 6.89 -8.05 7.41
N SER A 94 6.03 -7.32 8.14
CA SER A 94 5.53 -6.01 7.72
C SER A 94 6.28 -4.85 8.37
N THR A 95 7.38 -5.13 9.05
CA THR A 95 8.28 -4.12 9.63
C THR A 95 9.18 -3.57 8.53
N VAL A 96 8.83 -2.41 7.99
CA VAL A 96 9.62 -1.71 6.96
C VAL A 96 9.99 -0.33 7.48
N LEU A 97 11.28 -0.07 7.67
CA LEU A 97 11.77 1.25 8.07
C LEU A 97 11.67 2.24 6.91
N ARG A 98 11.47 3.52 7.25
CA ARG A 98 11.49 4.62 6.29
C ARG A 98 12.79 4.65 5.49
N GLU A 99 13.92 4.51 6.17
CA GLU A 99 15.26 4.59 5.57
C GLU A 99 15.52 3.40 4.63
N ASP A 100 15.00 2.21 4.96
CA ASP A 100 15.13 1.03 4.11
C ASP A 100 14.33 1.19 2.81
N LEU A 101 13.10 1.74 2.89
CA LEU A 101 12.32 2.03 1.69
C LEU A 101 13.00 3.11 0.84
N ILE A 102 13.49 4.19 1.44
CA ILE A 102 14.23 5.25 0.73
C ILE A 102 15.44 4.66 0.00
N SER A 103 16.25 3.84 0.70
CA SER A 103 17.42 3.18 0.10
C SER A 103 17.01 2.27 -1.07
N GLY A 104 15.87 1.58 -0.96
CA GLY A 104 15.32 0.77 -2.03
C GLY A 104 14.85 1.59 -3.24
N LEU A 105 14.26 2.76 -3.01
CA LEU A 105 13.86 3.69 -4.07
C LEU A 105 15.09 4.27 -4.78
N ASP A 106 16.12 4.68 -4.04
CA ASP A 106 17.39 5.18 -4.58
C ASP A 106 18.08 4.13 -5.44
N ALA A 107 18.15 2.89 -4.96
CA ALA A 107 18.74 1.78 -5.72
C ALA A 107 17.97 1.46 -7.02
N ALA A 108 16.69 1.83 -7.10
CA ALA A 108 15.84 1.64 -8.27
C ALA A 108 15.74 2.91 -9.15
N ASP A 109 16.54 3.94 -8.87
CA ASP A 109 16.51 5.26 -9.54
C ASP A 109 15.10 5.90 -9.51
N CYS A 110 14.39 5.67 -8.40
CA CYS A 110 13.05 6.21 -8.18
C CYS A 110 13.16 7.52 -7.40
N ARG A 111 12.95 8.65 -8.10
CA ARG A 111 12.90 9.96 -7.47
C ARG A 111 11.80 9.97 -6.41
N HIS A 112 12.12 10.52 -5.24
CA HIS A 112 11.16 10.67 -4.16
C HIS A 112 11.39 12.01 -3.47
N ASP A 113 10.29 12.66 -3.10
CA ASP A 113 10.31 13.95 -2.41
C ASP A 113 9.45 13.83 -1.14
N VAL A 114 9.78 14.60 -0.10
CA VAL A 114 8.90 14.68 1.10
C VAL A 114 7.55 15.23 0.67
N ASN A 115 6.48 14.59 1.13
CA ASN A 115 5.12 15.06 0.91
C ASN A 115 4.70 15.96 2.08
N ASP A 116 4.90 17.27 1.93
CA ASP A 116 4.63 18.26 2.97
C ASP A 116 3.17 18.28 3.43
N ARG A 117 2.22 17.88 2.56
CA ARG A 117 0.79 17.83 2.92
C ARG A 117 0.48 16.72 3.91
N LEU A 118 1.27 15.65 3.91
CA LEU A 118 1.11 14.47 4.76
C LEU A 118 2.31 14.27 5.68
N THR A 119 3.13 15.29 5.88
CA THR A 119 4.23 15.30 6.84
C THR A 119 3.90 16.33 7.91
N PHE A 120 3.43 15.86 9.07
CA PHE A 120 3.02 16.71 10.18
C PHE A 120 3.10 15.92 11.50
N GLY A 121 3.36 16.64 12.60
CA GLY A 121 3.58 16.00 13.90
C GLY A 121 4.72 14.99 13.83
N GLU A 122 4.46 13.76 14.27
CA GLU A 122 5.42 12.65 14.23
C GLU A 122 5.29 11.77 12.97
N GLN A 123 4.30 12.03 12.11
CA GLN A 123 4.13 11.32 10.84
C GLN A 123 5.04 11.92 9.77
N SER A 124 5.60 11.07 8.92
CA SER A 124 6.31 11.49 7.70
C SER A 124 5.68 10.84 6.48
N SER A 125 5.76 11.51 5.34
CA SER A 125 5.31 10.95 4.07
C SER A 125 6.27 11.32 2.95
N ILE A 126 6.42 10.42 1.98
CA ILE A 126 7.14 10.68 0.73
C ILE A 126 6.22 10.41 -0.46
N LEU A 127 6.45 11.14 -1.54
CA LEU A 127 5.81 10.91 -2.83
C LEU A 127 6.87 10.43 -3.83
N ALA A 128 6.72 9.19 -4.28
CA ALA A 128 7.60 8.56 -5.26
C ALA A 128 7.12 8.84 -6.70
N GLN A 129 8.07 9.17 -7.55
CA GLN A 129 7.91 9.46 -8.98
C GLN A 129 8.53 8.34 -9.82
N PRO A 130 7.99 8.05 -11.02
CA PRO A 130 6.99 8.83 -11.77
C PRO A 130 5.53 8.51 -11.43
N ALA A 131 5.27 7.45 -10.67
CA ALA A 131 3.90 6.94 -10.52
C ALA A 131 3.03 7.69 -9.52
N ASN A 132 3.57 8.71 -8.82
CA ASN A 132 2.89 9.46 -7.77
C ASN A 132 2.34 8.53 -6.66
N VAL A 133 3.16 7.57 -6.23
CA VAL A 133 2.83 6.67 -5.13
C VAL A 133 3.28 7.31 -3.82
N CYS A 134 2.36 7.41 -2.87
CA CYS A 134 2.60 8.00 -1.57
C CYS A 134 2.91 6.90 -0.55
N ALA A 135 4.01 7.01 0.18
CA ALA A 135 4.32 6.15 1.31
C ALA A 135 4.26 6.96 2.60
N VAL A 136 3.47 6.48 3.58
CA VAL A 136 3.23 7.18 4.85
C VAL A 136 3.81 6.36 6.00
N PHE A 137 4.61 7.03 6.81
CA PHE A 137 5.37 6.45 7.90
C PHE A 137 4.95 7.02 9.24
N PHE A 138 4.94 6.17 10.25
CA PHE A 138 4.51 6.50 11.60
C PHE A 138 5.52 5.98 12.63
N PRO A 139 5.61 6.60 13.81
CA PRO A 139 6.21 5.95 14.96
C PRO A 139 5.45 4.65 15.27
N PRO A 140 6.13 3.63 15.78
CA PRO A 140 5.49 2.38 16.15
C PRO A 140 4.51 2.60 17.32
N GLY A 141 3.39 1.89 17.30
CA GLY A 141 2.44 1.89 18.39
C GLY A 141 3.04 1.35 19.68
N ARG A 142 2.35 1.58 20.80
CA ARG A 142 2.79 1.07 22.12
C ARG A 142 3.02 -0.44 22.11
N ASP A 143 2.13 -1.18 21.47
CA ASP A 143 2.12 -2.65 21.45
C ASP A 143 2.86 -3.25 20.24
N ASP A 144 3.45 -2.41 19.38
CA ASP A 144 4.19 -2.90 18.22
C ASP A 144 5.60 -3.36 18.63
N HIS A 145 5.95 -4.60 18.26
CA HIS A 145 7.23 -5.23 18.57
C HIS A 145 8.28 -4.90 17.50
N VAL A 146 8.93 -3.75 17.63
CA VAL A 146 9.95 -3.28 16.68
C VAL A 146 11.32 -3.06 17.35
N PRO A 147 12.43 -3.16 16.58
CA PRO A 147 13.77 -3.00 17.13
C PRO A 147 14.12 -1.56 17.53
N HIS A 148 13.61 -0.55 16.82
CA HIS A 148 13.98 0.86 17.00
C HIS A 148 12.72 1.72 17.17
N ARG A 149 12.36 2.08 18.40
CA ARG A 149 11.09 2.76 18.70
C ARG A 149 11.08 4.25 18.32
N GLU A 150 12.27 4.83 18.16
CA GLU A 150 12.50 6.21 17.76
C GLU A 150 12.43 6.44 16.24
N ARG A 151 12.32 5.36 15.45
CA ARG A 151 12.29 5.41 13.99
C ARG A 151 10.87 5.35 13.44
N LEU A 152 10.74 5.74 12.17
CA LEU A 152 9.48 5.71 11.44
C LEU A 152 9.38 4.44 10.59
N TYR A 153 8.21 3.81 10.63
CA TYR A 153 7.92 2.59 9.88
C TYR A 153 6.77 2.82 8.92
N LEU A 154 6.82 2.15 7.77
CA LEU A 154 5.78 2.22 6.76
C LEU A 154 4.46 1.65 7.32
N GLY A 155 3.43 2.48 7.39
CA GLY A 155 2.07 2.05 7.75
C GLY A 155 1.22 1.79 6.51
N VAL A 156 1.38 2.60 5.47
CA VAL A 156 0.66 2.43 4.20
C VAL A 156 1.47 2.99 3.04
N ILE A 157 1.47 2.28 1.92
CA ILE A 157 1.87 2.81 0.62
C ILE A 157 0.65 2.77 -0.30
N HIS A 158 0.38 3.85 -1.03
CA HIS A 158 -0.83 3.96 -1.82
C HIS A 158 -0.67 4.83 -3.06
N LYS A 159 -1.52 4.55 -4.05
CA LYS A 159 -1.71 5.36 -5.24
C LYS A 159 -3.19 5.65 -5.39
N HIS A 160 -3.53 6.88 -5.74
CA HIS A 160 -4.87 7.27 -6.17
C HIS A 160 -4.83 7.87 -7.56
N THR A 161 -5.95 7.79 -8.29
CA THR A 161 -6.20 8.68 -9.43
C THR A 161 -6.32 10.11 -8.92
N ALA A 162 -5.63 11.04 -9.59
CA ALA A 162 -5.76 12.46 -9.32
C ALA A 162 -7.17 12.97 -9.65
#